data_AF-A0A6A6GM04-F1
#
_entry.id   AF-A0A6A6GM04-F1
#
_cell.length_a   1.000
_cell.length_b   1.000
_cell.length_c   1.000
_cell.angle_alpha   90.00
_cell.angle_beta   90.00
_cell.angle_gamma   90.00
#
_symmetry.space_group_name_H-M   'P 1'
#
loop_
_entity.id
_entity.type
_entity.pdbx_description
1 polymer ?
#
loop_
_entity_poly.entity_id
_entity_poly.type
_entity_poly.pdbx_seq_one_letter_code
_entity_poly.pdbx_strand_id
1 'polypeptide(L)'
;MRPVGQGENTDFCNMAGTHFDGEIYSPPYLFNDDRAIAPHPTISSLSSNIDSKGFEVKVGGKLTVDMNNDGDTTFSLLRLGSAAHSNNTDQRRVPLANVKNIKARHVIILPGDASIVLPGYYYLFAMNKAGTPCIARTVQVVL
;
A
#
# COMPACT_ATOMS: atom_id res chain seq x y z
N MET A 1 11.26 14.22 18.12
CA MET A 1 10.99 12.83 17.65
C MET A 1 12.25 12.02 17.93
N ARG A 2 12.13 10.91 18.66
CA ARG A 2 13.27 10.01 18.91
C ARG A 2 13.43 9.06 17.70
N PRO A 3 14.63 8.90 17.12
CA PRO A 3 14.85 7.91 16.07
C PRO A 3 14.68 6.51 16.65
N VAL A 4 13.88 5.66 15.99
CA VAL A 4 13.79 4.23 16.28
C VAL A 4 14.60 3.51 15.21
N GLY A 5 15.80 3.09 15.59
CA GLY A 5 16.83 2.52 14.74
C GLY A 5 18.16 2.61 15.48
N GLN A 6 18.34 1.82 16.54
CA GLN A 6 19.61 1.73 17.24
C GLN A 6 20.06 0.28 17.25
N GLY A 7 21.15 0.02 16.52
CA GLY A 7 21.98 -1.15 16.73
C GLY A 7 22.80 -0.97 18.01
N GLU A 8 22.49 -1.80 19.01
CA GLU A 8 23.23 -2.15 20.23
C GLU A 8 23.73 -1.05 21.20
N ASN A 9 23.90 -1.46 22.47
CA ASN A 9 24.31 -0.64 23.61
C ASN A 9 25.82 -0.29 23.51
N THR A 10 26.18 1.00 23.43
CA THR A 10 27.51 1.44 22.93
C THR A 10 28.49 1.95 23.99
N ASP A 11 28.40 1.55 25.25
CA ASP A 11 29.31 2.07 26.30
C ASP A 11 30.80 1.74 26.07
N PHE A 12 31.12 0.86 25.09
CA PHE A 12 32.50 0.58 24.62
C PHE A 12 32.63 0.40 23.09
N CYS A 13 31.68 0.89 22.28
CA CYS A 13 31.60 0.52 20.85
C CYS A 13 32.34 1.48 19.91
N ASN A 14 33.09 0.93 18.95
CA ASN A 14 33.62 1.65 17.81
C ASN A 14 32.47 2.24 16.99
N MET A 15 32.28 3.57 17.07
CA MET A 15 31.17 4.28 16.45
C MET A 15 31.15 4.22 14.91
N ALA A 16 32.20 3.69 14.27
CA ALA A 16 32.24 3.54 12.81
C ALA A 16 31.17 2.58 12.25
N GLY A 17 30.63 1.65 13.06
CA GLY A 17 29.62 0.67 12.62
C GLY A 17 28.17 1.02 12.99
N THR A 18 27.94 2.14 13.67
CA THR A 18 26.60 2.56 14.11
C THR A 18 26.08 3.67 13.21
N HIS A 19 24.85 3.49 12.70
CA HIS A 19 24.19 4.43 11.81
C HIS A 19 22.91 4.94 12.46
N PHE A 20 22.82 6.25 12.71
CA PHE A 20 21.63 6.91 13.29
C PHE A 20 20.77 7.61 12.23
N ASP A 21 20.84 7.11 11.01
CA ASP A 21 20.22 7.68 9.81
C ASP A 21 19.47 6.59 9.03
N GLY A 22 18.81 7.02 7.95
CA GLY A 22 18.10 6.16 7.03
C GLY A 22 17.90 6.89 5.71
N GLU A 23 17.75 6.14 4.63
CA GLU A 23 17.65 6.66 3.27
C GLU A 23 16.31 6.28 2.64
N ILE A 24 15.78 7.15 1.78
CA ILE A 24 14.55 6.90 1.02
C ILE A 24 14.94 6.56 -0.42
N TYR A 25 14.69 5.32 -0.81
CA TYR A 25 14.80 4.91 -2.20
C TYR A 25 13.52 5.26 -2.97
N SER A 26 13.65 6.00 -4.07
CA SER A 26 12.56 6.32 -5.00
C SER A 26 12.66 5.42 -6.24
N PRO A 27 11.78 4.43 -6.42
CA PRO A 27 11.92 3.46 -7.51
C PRO A 27 11.62 4.04 -8.90
N PRO A 28 12.10 3.40 -9.98
CA PRO A 28 11.94 3.91 -11.35
C PRO A 28 10.50 4.17 -11.78
N TYR A 29 9.53 3.41 -11.25
CA TYR A 29 8.10 3.58 -11.60
C TYR A 29 7.50 4.93 -11.18
N LEU A 30 8.23 5.75 -10.42
CA LEU A 30 7.84 7.10 -10.02
C LEU A 30 8.27 8.17 -11.03
N PHE A 31 8.99 7.80 -12.08
CA PHE A 31 9.60 8.73 -13.03
C PHE A 31 9.31 8.33 -14.47
N ASN A 32 9.26 9.32 -15.36
CA ASN A 32 9.27 9.10 -16.81
C ASN A 32 10.70 8.83 -17.30
N ASP A 33 10.87 8.51 -18.59
CA ASP A 33 12.17 8.27 -19.21
C ASP A 33 13.14 9.47 -19.11
N ASP A 34 12.59 10.69 -19.08
CA ASP A 34 13.34 11.93 -18.88
C ASP A 34 13.70 12.23 -17.40
N ARG A 35 13.37 11.29 -16.50
CA ARG A 35 13.54 11.38 -15.03
C ARG A 35 12.66 12.42 -14.34
N ALA A 36 11.73 13.07 -15.03
CA ALA A 36 10.70 13.87 -14.38
C ALA A 36 9.71 12.97 -13.62
N ILE A 37 9.04 13.51 -12.60
CA ILE A 37 8.02 12.77 -11.84
C ILE A 37 6.89 12.35 -12.78
N ALA A 38 6.58 11.06 -12.79
CA ALA A 38 5.51 10.51 -13.61
C ALA A 38 4.12 10.92 -13.06
N PRO A 39 3.10 11.11 -13.91
CA PRO A 39 1.74 11.40 -13.45
C PRO A 39 1.16 10.28 -12.58
N HIS A 40 0.79 10.61 -11.35
CA HIS A 40 0.19 9.67 -10.41
C HIS A 40 -1.34 9.58 -10.59
N PRO A 41 -1.93 8.37 -10.59
CA PRO A 41 -3.38 8.24 -10.42
C PRO A 41 -3.78 8.70 -9.01
N THR A 42 -5.02 9.18 -8.83
CA THR A 42 -5.53 9.61 -7.52
C THR A 42 -6.85 8.95 -7.20
N ILE A 43 -6.93 8.35 -6.00
CA ILE A 43 -8.19 7.84 -5.42
C ILE A 43 -8.93 9.03 -4.80
N SER A 44 -10.02 9.47 -5.41
CA SER A 44 -10.81 10.61 -4.97
C SER A 44 -11.74 10.25 -3.80
N SER A 45 -12.40 9.09 -3.87
CA SER A 45 -13.20 8.55 -2.75
C SER A 45 -13.07 7.04 -2.61
N LEU A 46 -13.36 6.58 -1.39
CA LEU A 46 -13.33 5.19 -1.00
C LEU A 46 -14.53 4.89 -0.11
N SER A 47 -15.18 3.75 -0.32
CA SER A 47 -16.24 3.23 0.55
C SER A 47 -16.26 1.69 0.51
N SER A 48 -16.86 1.05 1.50
CA SER A 48 -17.06 -0.40 1.55
C SER A 48 -18.51 -0.75 1.89
N ASN A 49 -18.84 -2.04 1.92
CA ASN A 49 -20.15 -2.50 2.39
C ASN A 49 -20.46 -2.18 3.85
N ILE A 50 -19.43 -1.91 4.67
CA ILE A 50 -19.59 -1.73 6.13
C ILE A 50 -19.15 -0.35 6.60
N ASP A 51 -18.41 0.40 5.77
CA ASP A 51 -17.94 1.73 6.12
C ASP A 51 -18.01 2.68 4.91
N SER A 52 -18.78 3.75 5.07
CA SER A 52 -18.92 4.83 4.08
C SER A 52 -17.61 5.55 3.73
N LYS A 53 -16.60 5.51 4.60
CA LYS A 53 -15.27 6.10 4.37
C LYS A 53 -14.27 5.08 3.82
N GLY A 54 -14.66 3.81 3.77
CA GLY A 54 -13.87 2.71 3.23
C GLY A 54 -12.60 2.39 4.03
N PHE A 55 -12.53 2.82 5.30
CA PHE A 55 -11.46 2.45 6.21
C PHE A 55 -11.57 0.98 6.60
N GLU A 56 -12.76 0.44 6.79
CA GLU A 56 -12.95 -0.98 7.11
C GLU A 56 -13.61 -1.77 5.98
N VAL A 57 -13.20 -3.01 5.78
CA VAL A 57 -13.82 -3.96 4.85
C VAL A 57 -13.69 -5.39 5.36
N LYS A 58 -14.70 -6.23 5.13
CA LYS A 58 -14.62 -7.66 5.48
C LYS A 58 -13.81 -8.46 4.47
N VAL A 59 -13.24 -9.58 4.89
CA VAL A 59 -12.80 -10.65 3.98
C VAL A 59 -13.97 -11.03 3.05
N GLY A 60 -13.72 -11.15 1.74
CA GLY A 60 -14.77 -11.35 0.73
C GLY A 60 -15.69 -10.13 0.47
N GLY A 61 -15.50 -9.04 1.21
CA GLY A 61 -16.29 -7.82 1.10
C GLY A 61 -16.01 -7.04 -0.19
N LYS A 62 -16.83 -6.03 -0.45
CA LYS A 62 -16.68 -5.14 -1.60
C LYS A 62 -16.14 -3.79 -1.15
N LEU A 63 -15.21 -3.29 -1.95
CA LEU A 63 -14.63 -1.97 -1.84
C LEU A 63 -15.00 -1.20 -3.11
N THR A 64 -15.54 0.01 -2.95
CA THR A 64 -15.81 0.92 -4.07
C THR A 64 -14.79 2.03 -4.04
N VAL A 65 -14.04 2.16 -5.13
CA VAL A 65 -12.98 3.13 -5.33
C VAL A 65 -13.38 4.06 -6.47
N ASP A 66 -13.45 5.35 -6.22
CA ASP A 66 -13.58 6.34 -7.28
C ASP A 66 -12.21 6.96 -7.55
N MET A 67 -11.85 6.99 -8.84
CA MET A 67 -10.63 7.61 -9.34
C MET A 67 -10.93 9.04 -9.83
N ASN A 68 -9.89 9.86 -9.97
CA ASN A 68 -10.01 11.20 -10.53
C ASN A 68 -10.12 11.23 -12.08
N ASN A 69 -9.86 10.10 -12.75
CA ASN A 69 -10.01 9.91 -14.19
C ASN A 69 -10.47 8.48 -14.50
N ASP A 70 -10.87 8.22 -15.75
CA ASP A 70 -11.38 6.94 -16.23
C ASP A 70 -10.33 6.08 -16.96
N GLY A 71 -9.05 6.34 -16.72
CA GLY A 71 -7.95 5.58 -17.32
C GLY A 71 -7.84 4.14 -16.80
N ASP A 72 -7.22 3.27 -17.61
CA ASP A 72 -6.91 1.89 -17.24
C ASP A 72 -6.14 1.84 -15.92
N THR A 73 -6.75 1.23 -14.91
CA THR A 73 -6.23 1.20 -13.53
C THR A 73 -6.28 -0.22 -12.97
N THR A 74 -5.18 -0.66 -12.36
CA THR A 74 -5.11 -1.91 -11.59
C THR A 74 -5.01 -1.62 -10.11
N PHE A 75 -5.35 -2.59 -9.25
CA PHE A 75 -5.35 -2.41 -7.81
C PHE A 75 -4.62 -3.53 -7.08
N SER A 76 -3.97 -3.18 -5.97
CA SER A 76 -3.39 -4.16 -5.06
C SER A 76 -3.45 -3.68 -3.61
N LEU A 77 -3.63 -4.62 -2.69
CA LEU A 77 -3.41 -4.40 -1.27
C LEU A 77 -1.97 -4.81 -0.91
N LEU A 78 -1.31 -4.01 -0.09
CA LEU A 78 -0.02 -4.33 0.51
C LEU A 78 -0.15 -4.23 2.03
N ARG A 79 0.01 -5.35 2.74
CA ARG A 79 -0.09 -5.36 4.21
C ARG A 79 1.02 -4.52 4.80
N LEU A 80 0.70 -3.71 5.82
CA LEU A 80 1.70 -2.92 6.53
C LEU A 80 2.78 -3.87 7.10
N GLY A 81 4.05 -3.54 6.87
CA GLY A 81 5.18 -4.37 7.27
C GLY A 81 5.75 -4.00 8.64
N SER A 82 6.43 -4.95 9.26
CA SER A 82 7.29 -4.76 10.43
C SER A 82 8.65 -5.41 10.12
N ALA A 83 9.77 -4.77 10.49
CA ALA A 83 11.10 -5.27 10.11
C ALA A 83 12.07 -5.21 11.29
N ALA A 84 12.69 -6.35 11.60
CA ALA A 84 13.81 -6.45 12.53
C ALA A 84 14.68 -7.66 12.16
N HIS A 85 15.99 -7.56 12.30
CA HIS A 85 16.94 -8.66 12.04
C HIS A 85 16.69 -9.36 10.68
N SER A 86 16.47 -8.55 9.63
CA SER A 86 16.17 -9.02 8.27
C SER A 86 14.86 -9.81 8.12
N ASN A 87 13.99 -9.80 9.12
CA ASN A 87 12.73 -10.51 9.12
C ASN A 87 11.53 -9.54 9.02
N ASN A 88 10.62 -9.83 8.10
CA ASN A 88 9.32 -9.15 7.96
C ASN A 88 8.26 -10.18 7.61
N THR A 89 7.55 -10.65 8.64
CA THR A 89 6.50 -11.67 8.51
C THR A 89 5.14 -11.06 8.15
N ASP A 90 5.01 -9.74 8.25
CA ASP A 90 3.74 -9.06 8.04
C ASP A 90 3.46 -8.74 6.58
N GLN A 91 4.46 -8.24 5.86
CA GLN A 91 4.27 -7.72 4.50
C GLN A 91 3.84 -8.84 3.54
N ARG A 92 2.79 -8.55 2.77
CA ARG A 92 2.35 -9.38 1.64
C ARG A 92 1.56 -8.54 0.66
N ARG A 93 1.68 -8.86 -0.63
CA ARG A 93 0.91 -8.21 -1.69
C ARG A 93 -0.24 -9.10 -2.14
N VAL A 94 -1.43 -8.53 -2.19
CA VAL A 94 -2.64 -9.18 -2.73
C VAL A 94 -3.09 -8.41 -3.98
N PRO A 95 -2.84 -8.92 -5.20
CA PRO A 95 -3.40 -8.32 -6.41
C PRO A 95 -4.92 -8.48 -6.43
N LEU A 96 -5.64 -7.41 -6.77
CA LEU A 96 -7.10 -7.41 -6.80
C LEU A 96 -7.57 -7.63 -8.24
N ALA A 97 -7.90 -8.88 -8.57
CA ALA A 97 -8.30 -9.28 -9.92
C ALA A 97 -9.81 -9.14 -10.20
N ASN A 98 -10.65 -9.20 -9.16
CA ASN A 98 -12.10 -9.11 -9.31
C ASN A 98 -12.55 -7.65 -9.22
N VAL A 99 -12.34 -6.92 -10.32
CA VAL A 99 -12.67 -5.50 -10.45
C VAL A 99 -13.69 -5.32 -11.55
N LYS A 100 -14.79 -4.65 -11.24
CA LYS A 100 -15.77 -4.16 -12.23
C LYS A 100 -15.74 -2.64 -12.22
N ASN A 101 -15.74 -2.01 -13.38
CA ASN A 101 -15.70 -0.56 -13.46
C ASN A 101 -16.72 0.02 -14.44
N ILE A 102 -17.15 1.24 -14.14
CA ILE A 102 -17.91 2.11 -15.04
C ILE A 102 -17.22 3.46 -14.98
N LYS A 103 -16.50 3.83 -16.05
CA LYS A 103 -15.62 5.01 -16.08
C LYS A 103 -14.61 4.95 -14.90
N ALA A 104 -14.50 6.03 -14.14
CA ALA A 104 -13.61 6.19 -12.98
C ALA A 104 -14.07 5.45 -11.70
N ARG A 105 -15.25 4.81 -11.70
CA ARG A 105 -15.78 4.11 -10.52
C ARG A 105 -15.48 2.62 -10.62
N HIS A 106 -14.76 2.08 -9.64
CA HIS A 106 -14.36 0.69 -9.55
C HIS A 106 -15.00 0.01 -8.34
N VAL A 107 -15.58 -1.17 -8.55
CA VAL A 107 -16.06 -2.05 -7.49
C VAL A 107 -15.16 -3.28 -7.46
N ILE A 108 -14.49 -3.46 -6.34
CA ILE A 108 -13.49 -4.49 -6.11
C ILE A 108 -14.04 -5.48 -5.10
N ILE A 109 -13.98 -6.78 -5.41
CA ILE A 109 -14.33 -7.85 -4.47
C ILE A 109 -13.04 -8.41 -3.91
N LEU A 110 -12.85 -8.31 -2.59
CA LEU A 110 -11.70 -8.92 -1.91
C LEU A 110 -11.78 -10.45 -1.98
N PRO A 111 -10.64 -11.16 -1.95
CA PRO A 111 -10.65 -12.61 -1.75
C PRO A 111 -11.47 -13.01 -0.51
N GLY A 112 -12.28 -14.05 -0.64
CA GLY A 112 -13.08 -14.60 0.46
C GLY A 112 -12.30 -15.48 1.44
N ASP A 113 -11.00 -15.69 1.18
CA ASP A 113 -10.12 -16.52 1.99
C ASP A 113 -9.18 -15.65 2.83
N ALA A 114 -9.33 -15.72 4.16
CA ALA A 114 -8.53 -14.97 5.10
C ALA A 114 -7.05 -15.38 5.09
N SER A 115 -6.69 -16.57 4.60
CA SER A 115 -5.28 -16.96 4.42
C SER A 115 -4.57 -16.15 3.33
N ILE A 116 -5.34 -15.65 2.35
CA ILE A 116 -4.87 -14.78 1.27
C ILE A 116 -4.86 -13.31 1.75
N VAL A 117 -5.99 -12.84 2.28
CA VAL A 117 -6.16 -11.48 2.80
C VAL A 117 -6.37 -11.52 4.32
N LEU A 118 -5.26 -11.70 5.05
CA LEU A 118 -5.27 -11.74 6.51
C LEU A 118 -5.90 -10.46 7.09
N PRO A 119 -6.66 -10.55 8.20
CA PRO A 119 -7.08 -9.36 8.92
C PRO A 119 -5.91 -8.46 9.34
N GLY A 120 -6.16 -7.15 9.34
CA GLY A 120 -5.17 -6.12 9.68
C GLY A 120 -5.15 -4.97 8.67
N TYR A 121 -4.13 -4.12 8.79
CA TYR A 121 -4.01 -2.91 7.99
C TYR A 121 -3.25 -3.14 6.69
N TYR A 122 -3.78 -2.57 5.61
CA TYR A 122 -3.22 -2.60 4.27
C TYR A 122 -3.15 -1.19 3.68
N TYR A 123 -2.16 -0.99 2.82
CA TYR A 123 -2.16 0.05 1.81
C TYR A 123 -2.91 -0.44 0.57
N LEU A 124 -3.96 0.26 0.19
CA LEU A 124 -4.58 0.15 -1.12
C LEU A 124 -3.84 1.05 -2.10
N PHE A 125 -3.31 0.45 -3.16
CA PHE A 125 -2.74 1.14 -4.30
C PHE A 125 -3.61 0.96 -5.53
N ALA A 126 -3.79 2.06 -6.26
CA ALA A 126 -4.20 2.09 -7.65
C ALA A 126 -2.96 2.37 -8.51
N MET A 127 -2.77 1.62 -9.60
CA MET A 127 -1.66 1.83 -10.54
C MET A 127 -2.23 2.15 -11.92
N ASN A 128 -1.71 3.21 -12.56
CA ASN A 128 -2.08 3.55 -13.93
C ASN A 128 -1.47 2.55 -14.92
N LYS A 129 -1.82 2.70 -16.21
CA LYS A 129 -1.30 1.84 -17.30
C LYS A 129 0.23 1.80 -17.42
N ALA A 130 0.93 2.87 -17.05
CA ALA A 130 2.39 2.94 -17.06
C ALA A 130 3.04 2.29 -15.82
N GLY A 131 2.24 1.87 -14.83
CA GLY A 131 2.70 1.23 -13.60
C GLY A 131 2.97 2.21 -12.45
N THR A 132 2.74 3.51 -12.64
CA THR A 132 2.91 4.50 -11.56
C THR A 132 1.78 4.37 -10.53
N PRO A 133 2.10 4.16 -9.24
CA PRO A 133 1.10 3.98 -8.19
C PRO A 133 0.59 5.33 -7.65
N CYS A 134 -0.62 5.35 -7.09
CA CYS A 134 -1.11 6.48 -6.30
C CYS A 134 -0.41 6.56 -4.93
N ILE A 135 -0.62 7.67 -4.20
CA ILE A 135 -0.42 7.65 -2.74
C ILE A 135 -1.43 6.68 -2.13
N ALA A 136 -0.96 5.78 -1.26
CA ALA A 136 -1.79 4.73 -0.68
C ALA A 136 -2.96 5.28 0.15
N ARG A 137 -4.06 4.52 0.17
CA ARG A 137 -5.14 4.68 1.16
C ARG A 137 -5.07 3.53 2.17
N THR A 138 -5.13 3.85 3.46
CA THR A 138 -5.15 2.82 4.51
C THR A 138 -6.52 2.17 4.58
N VAL A 139 -6.54 0.85 4.60
CA VAL A 139 -7.74 0.02 4.76
C VAL A 139 -7.46 -1.08 5.78
N GLN A 140 -8.37 -1.27 6.73
CA GLN A 140 -8.37 -2.37 7.67
C GLN A 140 -9.28 -3.49 7.15
N VAL A 141 -8.71 -4.66 6.98
CA VAL A 141 -9.45 -5.88 6.69
C VAL A 141 -9.86 -6.53 8.01
N VAL A 142 -11.16 -6.82 8.15
CA VAL A 142 -11.77 -7.49 9.30
C VAL A 142 -12.50 -8.76 8.84
N LEU A 143 -12.98 -9.58 9.78
CA LEU A 143 -13.78 -10.78 9.48
C LEU A 143 -15.28 -10.45 9.34
#